data_AF-A0A838IN84-F1
#
_entry.id   AF-A0A838IN84-F1
#
_cell.length_a   1.000
_cell.length_b   1.000
_cell.length_c   1.000
_cell.angle_alpha   90.00
_cell.angle_beta   90.00
_cell.angle_gamma   90.00
#
_symmetry.space_group_name_H-M   'P 1'
#
loop_
_entity.id
_entity.type
_entity.pdbx_description
1 polymer ?
#
loop_
_entity_poly.entity_id
_entity_poly.type
_entity_poly.pdbx_seq_one_letter_code
_entity_poly.pdbx_strand_id
1 'polypeptide(L)'
;MTVRLLLPRTDLSPDVVEELLRGARAGVDYDVLARNVGCVLSTVYRVLGARGDRPVDRRAAVRLTLGEREEIRVALVAGASLRAIARRIARHPGTIAREVAKNGGRDQYRAYRAD
;
A
#
# COMPACT_ATOMS: atom_id res chain seq x y z
N MET A 1 -16.20 -18.79 29.43
CA MET A 1 -14.99 -17.96 29.64
C MET A 1 -15.09 -16.76 28.71
N THR A 2 -15.63 -15.65 29.21
CA THR A 2 -15.83 -14.44 28.41
C THR A 2 -14.48 -13.76 28.26
N VAL A 3 -13.90 -13.82 27.06
CA VAL A 3 -12.70 -13.08 26.71
C VAL A 3 -13.05 -11.60 26.81
N ARG A 4 -12.60 -10.95 27.89
CA ARG A 4 -12.73 -9.51 28.09
C ARG A 4 -11.82 -8.83 27.09
N LEU A 5 -12.33 -8.59 25.88
CA LEU A 5 -11.67 -7.75 24.90
C LEU A 5 -11.48 -6.38 25.56
N LEU A 6 -10.21 -6.00 25.78
CA LEU A 6 -9.81 -4.62 26.02
C LEU A 6 -10.24 -3.82 24.79
N LEU A 7 -11.50 -3.40 24.77
CA LEU A 7 -11.95 -2.32 23.91
C LEU A 7 -11.08 -1.12 24.30
N PRO A 8 -10.47 -0.41 23.33
CA PRO A 8 -10.05 0.96 23.61
C PRO A 8 -11.24 1.69 24.25
N ARG A 9 -11.03 2.75 25.04
CA ARG A 9 -12.16 3.59 25.46
C ARG A 9 -12.75 4.26 24.21
N THR A 10 -13.60 3.51 23.53
CA THR A 10 -14.39 3.87 22.38
C THR A 10 -15.82 3.83 22.87
N ASP A 11 -16.51 4.93 22.68
CA ASP A 11 -17.95 5.11 22.75
C ASP A 11 -18.74 4.28 21.71
N LEU A 12 -18.05 3.48 20.89
CA LEU A 12 -18.66 2.61 19.89
C LEU A 12 -19.30 1.36 20.51
N SER A 13 -20.47 1.00 20.00
CA SER A 13 -21.11 -0.28 20.28
C SER A 13 -20.20 -1.46 19.89
N PRO A 14 -20.19 -2.57 20.65
CA PRO A 14 -19.50 -3.80 20.27
C PRO A 14 -19.85 -4.28 18.85
N ASP A 15 -21.10 -4.13 18.42
CA ASP A 15 -21.56 -4.56 17.09
C ASP A 15 -20.85 -3.78 15.97
N VAL A 16 -20.65 -2.47 16.17
CA VAL A 16 -19.93 -1.61 15.23
C VAL A 16 -18.45 -2.02 15.14
N VAL A 17 -17.84 -2.37 16.26
CA VAL A 17 -16.46 -2.84 16.28
C VAL A 17 -16.32 -4.16 15.52
N GLU A 18 -17.24 -5.10 15.72
CA GLU A 18 -17.26 -6.37 14.98
C GLU A 18 -17.48 -6.19 13.48
N GLU A 19 -18.35 -5.25 13.09
CA GLU A 19 -18.56 -4.93 11.67
C GLU A 19 -17.30 -4.34 11.03
N LEU A 20 -16.63 -3.40 11.71
CA LEU A 20 -15.34 -2.85 11.27
C LEU A 20 -14.27 -3.94 11.10
N LEU A 21 -14.16 -4.87 12.05
CA LEU A 21 -13.21 -5.98 11.99
C LEU A 21 -13.52 -6.94 10.84
N ARG A 22 -14.79 -7.32 10.66
CA ARG A 22 -15.23 -8.16 9.54
C ARG A 22 -14.88 -7.53 8.20
N GLY A 23 -15.19 -6.24 8.05
CA GLY A 23 -14.90 -5.48 6.84
C GLY A 23 -13.40 -5.37 6.54
N ALA A 24 -12.59 -5.10 7.56
CA ALA A 24 -11.14 -5.01 7.43
C ALA A 24 -10.51 -6.35 6.99
N ARG A 25 -10.95 -7.47 7.58
CA ARG A 25 -10.50 -8.82 7.21
C ARG A 25 -10.94 -9.22 5.80
N ALA A 26 -12.10 -8.76 5.36
CA ALA A 26 -12.57 -8.90 3.98
C ALA A 26 -11.84 -7.96 3.00
N GLY A 27 -10.92 -7.11 3.50
CA GLY A 27 -10.14 -6.19 2.70
C GLY A 27 -10.95 -5.02 2.16
N VAL A 28 -12.10 -4.68 2.75
CA VAL A 28 -12.90 -3.52 2.35
C VAL A 28 -12.11 -2.23 2.61
N ASP A 29 -12.27 -1.26 1.73
CA ASP A 29 -11.64 0.05 1.87
C ASP A 29 -12.16 0.80 3.11
N TYR A 30 -11.26 1.45 3.85
CA TYR A 30 -11.61 2.02 5.16
C TYR A 30 -12.54 3.23 5.06
N ASP A 31 -12.52 3.99 3.95
CA ASP A 31 -13.48 5.06 3.71
C ASP A 31 -14.88 4.51 3.43
N VAL A 32 -14.97 3.30 2.85
CA VAL A 32 -16.24 2.59 2.68
C VAL A 32 -16.72 2.06 4.02
N LEU A 33 -15.83 1.46 4.83
CA LEU A 33 -16.19 0.98 6.16
C LEU A 33 -16.68 2.10 7.08
N ALA A 34 -15.97 3.23 7.12
CA ALA A 34 -16.34 4.40 7.88
C ALA A 34 -17.77 4.86 7.54
N ARG A 35 -18.09 4.96 6.26
CA ARG A 35 -19.43 5.32 5.78
C ARG A 35 -20.49 4.29 6.15
N ASN A 36 -20.21 2.99 5.99
CA ASN A 36 -21.17 1.93 6.27
C ASN A 36 -21.60 1.90 7.74
N VAL A 37 -20.64 2.07 8.66
CA VAL A 37 -20.93 2.05 10.10
C VAL A 37 -21.29 3.44 10.66
N GLY A 38 -21.31 4.48 9.83
CA GLY A 38 -21.62 5.84 10.25
C GLY A 38 -20.58 6.48 11.18
N CYS A 39 -19.29 6.16 11.03
CA CYS A 39 -18.22 6.79 11.79
C CYS A 39 -17.18 7.49 10.90
N VAL A 40 -16.31 8.29 11.51
CA VAL A 40 -15.22 8.98 10.80
C VAL A 40 -14.02 8.04 10.57
N LEU A 41 -13.28 8.28 9.49
CA LEU A 41 -12.11 7.47 9.11
C LEU A 41 -11.04 7.38 10.22
N SER A 42 -10.84 8.44 10.99
CA SER A 42 -9.91 8.45 12.14
C SER A 42 -10.31 7.46 13.23
N THR A 43 -11.62 7.23 13.42
CA THR A 43 -12.14 6.23 14.35
C THR A 43 -11.85 4.82 13.85
N VAL A 44 -12.00 4.56 12.56
CA VAL A 44 -11.63 3.27 11.94
C VAL A 44 -10.14 2.96 12.16
N TYR A 45 -9.26 3.92 11.87
CA TYR A 45 -7.82 3.75 12.09
C TYR A 45 -7.45 3.50 13.56
N ARG A 46 -8.10 4.18 14.49
CA ARG A 46 -7.88 4.01 15.93
C ARG A 46 -8.31 2.62 16.41
N VAL A 47 -9.50 2.18 16.02
CA VAL A 47 -10.08 0.89 16.45
C VAL A 47 -9.30 -0.29 15.87
N LEU A 48 -9.03 -0.25 14.56
CA LEU A 48 -8.34 -1.34 13.86
C LEU A 48 -6.81 -1.31 14.11
N GLY A 49 -6.22 -0.13 14.20
CA GLY A 49 -4.80 0.04 14.46
C GLY A 49 -4.35 -0.43 15.86
N ALA A 50 -5.22 -0.29 16.87
CA ALA A 50 -4.97 -0.81 18.22
C ALA A 50 -4.99 -2.35 18.30
N ARG A 51 -5.57 -3.02 17.30
CA ARG A 51 -5.76 -4.47 17.26
C ARG A 51 -4.82 -5.19 16.28
N GLY A 52 -3.98 -4.43 15.57
CA GLY A 52 -3.08 -4.97 14.56
C GLY A 52 -3.75 -5.27 13.21
N ASP A 53 -5.07 -5.12 13.10
CA ASP A 53 -5.86 -5.29 11.87
C ASP A 53 -5.73 -4.07 10.94
N ARG A 54 -4.51 -3.55 10.74
CA ARG A 54 -4.25 -2.40 9.85
C ARG A 54 -4.53 -2.77 8.39
N PRO A 55 -4.92 -1.81 7.54
CA PRO A 55 -5.26 -2.12 6.17
C PRO A 55 -4.01 -2.60 5.47
N VAL A 56 -4.15 -3.64 4.65
CA VAL A 56 -3.09 -4.05 3.71
C VAL A 56 -2.70 -2.81 2.93
N ASP A 57 -1.41 -2.43 2.98
CA ASP A 57 -0.92 -1.31 2.18
C ASP A 57 -0.98 -1.71 0.71
N ARG A 58 -2.12 -1.41 0.07
CA ARG A 58 -2.35 -1.69 -1.35
C ARG A 58 -1.34 -0.94 -2.22
N ARG A 59 -0.72 0.14 -1.71
CA ARG A 59 0.35 0.85 -2.43
C ARG A 59 1.62 0.01 -2.48
N ALA A 60 1.91 -0.79 -1.46
CA ALA A 60 3.07 -1.69 -1.43
C ALA A 60 3.01 -2.73 -2.56
N ALA A 61 1.82 -3.27 -2.89
CA ALA A 61 1.64 -4.24 -3.98
C ALA A 61 1.93 -3.65 -5.38
N VAL A 62 1.83 -2.33 -5.53
CA VAL A 62 2.06 -1.62 -6.81
C VAL A 62 3.48 -1.04 -6.89
N ARG A 63 4.26 -1.08 -5.81
CA ARG A 63 5.64 -0.61 -5.81
C ARG A 63 6.53 -1.55 -6.61
N LEU A 64 7.55 -0.95 -7.24
CA LEU A 64 8.65 -1.69 -7.83
C LEU A 64 9.47 -2.31 -6.70
N THR A 65 9.74 -3.60 -6.81
CA THR A 65 10.67 -4.31 -5.95
C THR A 65 12.11 -3.84 -6.23
N LEU A 66 13.02 -4.11 -5.29
CA LEU A 66 14.44 -3.83 -5.50
C LEU A 66 14.99 -4.57 -6.73
N GLY A 67 14.56 -5.81 -6.97
CA GLY A 67 14.95 -6.58 -8.16
C GLY A 67 14.50 -5.90 -9.46
N GLU A 68 13.25 -5.45 -9.52
CA GLU A 68 12.74 -4.68 -10.67
C GLU A 68 13.50 -3.36 -10.86
N ARG A 69 13.85 -2.67 -9.76
CA ARG A 69 14.64 -1.44 -9.81
C ARG A 69 16.05 -1.68 -10.33
N GLU A 70 16.69 -2.76 -9.93
CA GLU A 70 18.02 -3.12 -10.45
C GLU A 70 17.94 -3.48 -11.93
N GLU A 71 16.85 -4.13 -12.34
CA GLU A 71 16.61 -4.47 -13.74
C GLU A 71 16.38 -3.22 -14.62
N ILE A 72 15.74 -2.19 -14.06
CA ILE A 72 15.67 -0.86 -14.68
C ILE A 72 17.08 -0.27 -14.81
N ARG A 73 17.88 -0.27 -13.74
CA ARG A 73 19.24 0.29 -13.73
C ARG A 73 20.12 -0.37 -14.78
N VAL A 74 20.18 -1.70 -14.83
CA VAL A 74 20.98 -2.47 -15.79
C VAL A 74 20.57 -2.12 -17.22
N ALA A 75 19.26 -2.11 -17.52
CA ALA A 75 18.80 -1.81 -18.87
C ALA A 75 18.98 -0.34 -19.28
N LEU A 76 18.94 0.60 -18.33
CA LEU A 76 19.25 2.00 -18.60
C LEU A 76 20.70 2.17 -19.06
N VAL A 77 21.65 1.51 -18.36
CA VAL A 77 23.07 1.48 -18.72
C VAL A 77 23.28 0.83 -20.09
N ALA A 78 22.52 -0.22 -20.40
CA ALA A 78 22.52 -0.86 -21.72
C ALA A 78 21.84 -0.02 -22.83
N GLY A 79 21.38 1.20 -22.54
CA GLY A 79 20.75 2.08 -23.53
C GLY A 79 19.31 1.70 -23.91
N ALA A 80 18.67 0.78 -23.18
CA ALA A 80 17.33 0.32 -23.51
C ALA A 80 16.28 1.43 -23.34
N SER A 81 15.25 1.41 -24.21
CA SER A 81 14.10 2.31 -24.08
C SER A 81 13.23 1.94 -22.87
N LEU A 82 12.56 2.92 -22.26
CA LEU A 82 11.67 2.68 -21.11
C LEU A 82 10.55 1.67 -21.44
N ARG A 83 10.07 1.65 -22.69
CA ARG A 83 9.07 0.68 -23.17
C ARG A 83 9.63 -0.75 -23.21
N ALA A 84 10.88 -0.93 -23.64
CA ALA A 84 11.53 -2.24 -23.65
C ALA A 84 11.73 -2.77 -22.22
N ILE A 85 12.17 -1.89 -21.30
CA ILE A 85 12.33 -2.21 -19.88
C ILE A 85 10.99 -2.65 -19.27
N ALA A 86 9.94 -1.85 -19.51
CA ALA A 86 8.59 -2.12 -19.00
C ALA A 86 8.05 -3.49 -19.43
N ARG A 87 8.24 -3.87 -20.71
CA ARG A 87 7.85 -5.20 -21.20
C ARG A 87 8.62 -6.32 -20.48
N ARG A 88 9.92 -6.13 -20.25
CA ARG A 88 10.79 -7.16 -19.66
C ARG A 88 10.42 -7.50 -18.22
N ILE A 89 10.05 -6.50 -17.42
CA ILE A 89 9.62 -6.70 -16.03
C ILE A 89 8.09 -6.71 -15.85
N ALA A 90 7.33 -6.85 -16.95
CA ALA A 90 5.86 -6.90 -16.94
C ALA A 90 5.20 -5.72 -16.19
N ARG A 91 5.71 -4.50 -16.37
CA ARG A 91 5.17 -3.27 -15.78
C ARG A 91 4.68 -2.29 -16.84
N HIS A 92 3.86 -1.34 -16.41
CA HIS A 92 3.39 -0.27 -17.29
C HIS A 92 4.55 0.71 -17.61
N PRO A 93 4.74 1.16 -18.87
CA PRO A 93 5.82 2.09 -19.23
C PRO A 93 5.83 3.40 -18.43
N GLY A 94 4.64 3.91 -18.08
CA GLY A 94 4.51 5.10 -17.23
C GLY A 94 5.02 4.91 -15.80
N THR A 95 4.99 3.67 -15.27
CA THR A 95 5.59 3.37 -13.96
C THR A 95 7.10 3.53 -14.03
N ILE A 96 7.73 3.00 -15.07
CA ILE A 96 9.18 3.10 -15.28
C ILE A 96 9.59 4.55 -15.52
N ALA A 97 8.83 5.29 -16.34
CA ALA A 97 9.12 6.69 -16.62
C ALA A 97 9.08 7.56 -15.35
N ARG A 98 8.04 7.42 -14.52
CA ARG A 98 7.92 8.13 -13.25
C ARG A 98 9.03 7.75 -12.28
N GLU A 99 9.35 6.46 -12.18
CA GLU A 99 10.43 5.98 -11.33
C GLU A 99 11.77 6.60 -11.73
N VAL A 100 12.12 6.54 -13.01
CA VAL A 100 13.40 7.09 -13.50
C VAL A 100 13.44 8.61 -13.33
N ALA A 101 12.36 9.32 -13.65
CA ALA A 101 12.30 10.77 -13.50
C ALA A 101 12.42 11.23 -12.04
N LYS A 102 11.73 10.54 -11.11
CA LYS A 102 11.79 10.82 -9.67
C LYS A 102 13.20 10.62 -9.11
N ASN A 103 13.96 9.68 -9.67
CA ASN A 103 15.25 9.25 -9.15
C ASN A 103 16.45 9.77 -9.98
N GLY A 104 16.34 10.99 -10.52
CA GLY A 104 17.47 11.70 -11.15
C GLY A 104 17.68 11.42 -12.65
N GLY A 105 16.73 10.75 -13.30
CA GLY A 105 16.82 10.47 -14.73
C GLY A 105 17.79 9.34 -15.06
N ARG A 106 18.02 9.10 -16.35
CA ARG A 106 18.78 7.93 -16.83
C ARG A 106 20.22 7.89 -16.29
N ASP A 107 20.87 9.04 -16.21
CA ASP A 107 22.30 9.14 -15.88
C ASP A 107 22.56 9.01 -14.37
N GLN A 108 21.60 9.44 -13.55
CA GLN A 108 21.75 9.47 -12.09
C GLN A 108 20.94 8.38 -11.38
N TYR A 109 20.17 7.57 -12.12
CA TYR A 109 19.36 6.50 -11.54
C TYR A 109 20.21 5.52 -10.74
N ARG A 110 19.81 5.26 -9.49
CA ARG A 110 20.42 4.25 -8.60
C ARG A 110 19.29 3.46 -7.93
N ALA A 111 19.22 2.16 -8.21
CA ALA A 111 18.15 1.30 -7.72
C ALA A 111 18.01 1.31 -6.19
N TYR A 112 19.13 1.30 -5.47
CA TYR A 112 19.15 1.29 -4.00
C TYR A 112 18.75 2.63 -3.36
N ARG A 113 18.72 3.74 -4.13
CA ARG A 113 18.27 5.06 -3.64
C ARG A 113 16.80 5.33 -3.97
N ALA A 114 16.16 4.47 -4.74
CA ALA A 114 14.78 4.65 -5.14
C ALA A 114 13.82 4.07 -4.09
N ASP A 115 12.90 4.91 -3.62
CA ASP A 115 11.89 4.64 -2.58
C ASP A 115 10.58 4.07 -3.11
#